data_AF-A0A2V9N422-F1
#
_entry.id   AF-A0A2V9N422-F1
#
_cell.length_a   1.000
_cell.length_b   1.000
_cell.length_c   1.000
_cell.angle_alpha   90.00
_cell.angle_beta   90.00
_cell.angle_gamma   90.00
#
_symmetry.space_group_name_H-M   'P 1'
#
loop_
_entity.id
_entity.type
_entity.pdbx_description
1 polymer ?
#
loop_
_entity_poly.entity_id
_entity_poly.type
_entity_poly.pdbx_seq_one_letter_code
_entity_poly.pdbx_strand_id
1 'polypeptide(L)'
;KKDGDLCHVASGGTKCWAVFSGDTPPALLCLHAEIEIASASGTRRIPLRDFYTGEGDNYRKLRPDELLTKIILPHASSGYRGAYRKLRVRGSIDYPLAGVAVVIKRSNHQPTTAHEWQNR
;
A
#
# COMPACT_ATOMS: atom_id res chain seq x y z
N LYS A 1 -22.72 2.93 4.44
CA LYS A 1 -21.64 3.59 3.66
C LYS A 1 -21.92 5.06 3.42
N LYS A 2 -23.13 5.42 2.98
CA LYS A 2 -23.57 6.81 2.87
C LYS A 2 -24.97 6.91 3.47
N ASP A 3 -25.16 7.89 4.35
CA ASP A 3 -26.45 8.31 4.91
C ASP A 3 -27.34 7.21 5.53
N GLY A 4 -26.73 6.10 6.01
CA GLY A 4 -27.44 4.97 6.61
C GLY A 4 -26.55 4.18 7.58
N ASP A 5 -27.18 3.32 8.38
CA ASP A 5 -26.61 2.62 9.54
C ASP A 5 -26.41 1.10 9.36
N LEU A 6 -27.01 0.50 8.32
CA LEU A 6 -26.90 -0.93 8.01
C LEU A 6 -25.94 -1.22 6.85
N CYS A 7 -25.05 -2.20 7.04
CA CYS A 7 -24.29 -2.82 5.96
C CYS A 7 -24.97 -4.09 5.47
N HIS A 8 -25.36 -4.14 4.19
CA HIS A 8 -25.99 -5.33 3.60
C HIS A 8 -24.98 -6.43 3.19
N VAL A 9 -23.68 -6.15 3.16
CA VAL A 9 -22.65 -7.11 2.76
C VAL A 9 -22.34 -8.12 3.88
N ALA A 10 -22.31 -7.65 5.12
CA ALA A 10 -22.18 -8.49 6.31
C ALA A 10 -23.49 -8.36 7.10
N SER A 11 -24.30 -9.41 7.13
CA SER A 11 -25.63 -9.37 7.75
C SER A 11 -25.57 -8.88 9.19
N GLY A 12 -26.34 -7.83 9.50
CA GLY A 12 -26.34 -7.18 10.83
C GLY A 12 -25.11 -6.31 11.13
N GLY A 13 -24.22 -6.11 10.16
CA GLY A 13 -23.00 -5.34 10.34
C GLY A 13 -23.26 -3.83 10.35
N THR A 14 -22.69 -3.13 11.32
CA THR A 14 -22.70 -1.67 11.44
C THR A 14 -21.48 -1.01 10.79
N LYS A 15 -20.46 -1.80 10.40
CA LYS A 15 -19.25 -1.34 9.72
C LYS A 15 -19.37 -1.43 8.20
N CYS A 16 -18.82 -0.46 7.48
CA CYS A 16 -18.65 -0.53 6.03
C CYS A 16 -17.53 -1.52 5.63
N TRP A 17 -17.89 -2.60 4.92
CA TRP A 17 -16.98 -3.64 4.41
C TRP A 17 -16.50 -3.41 2.97
N ALA A 18 -16.68 -2.21 2.43
CA ALA A 18 -16.24 -1.91 1.06
C ALA A 18 -14.72 -2.12 0.91
N VAL A 19 -14.33 -2.90 -0.11
CA VAL A 19 -12.93 -3.20 -0.40
C VAL A 19 -12.30 -2.08 -1.23
N PHE A 20 -11.04 -1.78 -0.97
CA PHE A 20 -10.23 -0.89 -1.79
C PHE A 20 -9.58 -1.67 -2.94
N SER A 21 -9.97 -1.39 -4.19
CA SER A 21 -9.51 -2.11 -5.38
C SER A 21 -8.51 -1.31 -6.24
N GLY A 22 -7.60 -0.55 -5.62
CA GLY A 22 -6.57 0.20 -6.35
C GLY A 22 -5.32 -0.65 -6.66
N ASP A 23 -4.80 -0.55 -7.89
CA ASP A 23 -3.65 -1.35 -8.34
C ASP A 23 -2.28 -0.78 -7.89
N THR A 24 -2.17 0.55 -7.81
CA THR A 24 -0.88 1.24 -7.52
C THR A 24 -0.45 1.15 -6.06
N PRO A 25 -1.33 1.32 -5.04
CA PRO A 25 -0.91 1.39 -3.65
C PRO A 25 -0.14 0.17 -3.13
N PRO A 26 -0.48 -1.09 -3.47
CA PRO A 26 0.31 -2.25 -3.07
C PRO A 26 1.80 -2.12 -3.41
N ALA A 27 2.13 -1.66 -4.63
CA ALA A 27 3.52 -1.49 -5.05
C ALA A 27 4.24 -0.38 -4.26
N LEU A 28 3.56 0.75 -4.03
CA LEU A 28 4.11 1.86 -3.26
C LEU A 28 4.29 1.52 -1.78
N LEU A 29 3.39 0.73 -1.21
CA LEU A 29 3.49 0.20 0.16
C LEU A 29 4.73 -0.70 0.30
N CYS A 30 4.94 -1.63 -0.64
CA CYS A 30 6.13 -2.46 -0.68
C CYS A 30 7.43 -1.65 -0.78
N LEU A 31 7.41 -0.52 -1.49
CA LEU A 31 8.55 0.39 -1.62
C LEU A 31 8.70 1.38 -0.46
N HIS A 32 7.90 1.23 0.61
CA HIS A 32 7.90 2.11 1.78
C HIS A 32 7.70 3.59 1.42
N ALA A 33 6.83 3.87 0.45
CA ALA A 33 6.55 5.23 0.02
C ALA A 33 6.02 6.11 1.18
N GLU A 34 6.35 7.39 1.11
CA GLU A 34 5.73 8.46 1.87
C GLU A 34 4.80 9.27 0.97
N ILE A 35 3.87 10.00 1.57
CA ILE A 35 3.02 10.94 0.86
C ILE A 35 3.11 12.33 1.48
N GLU A 36 3.05 13.35 0.63
CA GLU A 36 2.91 14.74 1.05
C GLU A 36 1.46 15.16 0.90
N ILE A 37 0.92 15.74 1.96
CA ILE A 37 -0.45 16.23 2.05
C ILE A 37 -0.39 17.73 2.34
N ALA A 38 -1.06 18.53 1.51
CA ALA A 38 -1.14 19.98 1.63
C ALA A 38 -2.55 20.42 2.05
N SER A 39 -2.64 21.51 2.80
CA SER A 39 -3.85 22.33 2.97
C SER A 39 -3.48 23.81 2.97
N ALA A 40 -4.46 24.68 3.19
CA ALA A 40 -4.20 26.12 3.36
C ALA A 40 -3.23 26.44 4.52
N SER A 41 -3.14 25.55 5.52
CA SER A 41 -2.29 25.74 6.70
C SER A 41 -0.86 25.22 6.53
N GLY A 42 -0.52 24.62 5.39
CA GLY A 42 0.81 24.09 5.09
C GLY A 42 0.82 22.65 4.62
N THR A 43 1.97 21.98 4.76
CA THR A 43 2.18 20.60 4.28
C THR A 43 2.62 19.68 5.40
N ARG A 44 2.16 18.43 5.38
CA ARG A 44 2.66 17.35 6.23
C ARG A 44 3.05 16.13 5.40
N ARG A 45 3.96 15.32 5.92
CA ARG A 45 4.35 14.04 5.33
C ARG A 45 4.01 12.90 6.28
N ILE A 46 3.53 11.80 5.71
CA ILE A 46 3.27 10.56 6.45
C ILE A 46 3.69 9.35 5.61
N PRO A 47 4.06 8.21 6.23
CA PRO A 47 4.20 6.96 5.51
C PRO A 47 2.89 6.56 4.83
N LEU A 48 2.94 6.08 3.59
CA LEU A 48 1.75 5.66 2.85
C LEU A 48 0.98 4.53 3.58
N ARG A 49 1.69 3.66 4.30
CA ARG A 49 1.07 2.61 5.12
C ARG A 49 0.13 3.15 6.19
N ASP A 50 0.37 4.38 6.67
CA ASP A 50 -0.42 4.99 7.74
C ASP A 50 -1.59 5.82 7.17
N PHE A 51 -1.65 5.99 5.84
CA PHE A 51 -2.71 6.73 5.14
C PHE A 51 -4.01 5.94 5.06
N TYR A 52 -3.97 4.62 4.91
CA TYR A 52 -5.15 3.77 4.81
C TYR A 52 -5.62 3.33 6.20
N THR A 53 -6.91 3.43 6.48
CA THR A 53 -7.49 3.12 7.80
C THR A 53 -7.99 1.69 7.94
N GLY A 54 -8.29 1.03 6.81
CA GLY A 54 -8.99 -0.27 6.81
C GLY A 54 -10.51 -0.18 7.05
N GLU A 55 -11.08 1.02 6.95
CA GLU A 55 -12.53 1.26 7.07
C GLU A 55 -13.13 1.60 5.70
N GLY A 56 -14.24 0.97 5.30
CA GLY A 56 -14.73 1.08 3.92
C GLY A 56 -15.37 2.43 3.54
N ASP A 57 -15.80 3.22 4.53
CA ASP A 57 -16.39 4.56 4.39
C ASP A 57 -15.43 5.68 4.79
N ASN A 58 -14.44 5.39 5.64
CA ASN A 58 -13.38 6.33 6.02
C ASN A 58 -11.98 5.80 5.65
N TYR A 59 -11.83 5.29 4.43
CA TYR A 59 -10.66 4.51 3.97
C TYR A 59 -9.32 5.27 3.89
N ARG A 60 -9.28 6.58 4.16
CA ARG A 60 -8.07 7.41 4.08
C ARG A 60 -7.98 8.40 5.25
N LYS A 61 -6.78 8.63 5.75
CA LYS A 61 -6.47 9.68 6.75
C LYS A 61 -6.21 11.03 6.08
N LEU A 62 -7.27 11.60 5.50
CA LEU A 62 -7.26 12.89 4.84
C LEU A 62 -8.37 13.77 5.42
N ARG A 63 -8.04 14.97 5.91
CA ARG A 63 -9.07 15.93 6.32
C ARG A 63 -9.79 16.52 5.10
N PRO A 64 -11.00 17.08 5.26
CA PRO A 64 -11.73 17.69 4.16
C PRO A 64 -10.99 18.84 3.45
N ASP A 65 -10.10 19.56 4.16
CA ASP A 65 -9.30 20.67 3.65
C ASP A 65 -7.95 20.22 3.02
N GLU A 66 -7.68 18.92 3.01
CA GLU A 66 -6.38 18.38 2.60
C GLU A 66 -6.39 17.76 1.20
N LEU A 67 -5.24 17.89 0.52
CA LEU A 67 -4.96 17.30 -0.78
C LEU A 67 -3.64 16.54 -0.74
N LEU A 68 -3.63 15.30 -1.24
CA LEU A 68 -2.39 14.57 -1.50
C LEU A 68 -1.73 15.18 -2.73
N THR A 69 -0.54 15.75 -2.55
CA THR A 69 0.18 16.49 -3.61
C THR A 69 1.40 15.75 -4.14
N LYS A 70 2.02 14.89 -3.35
CA LYS A 70 3.19 14.10 -3.78
C LYS A 70 3.17 12.68 -3.25
N ILE A 71 3.76 11.78 -4.03
CA ILE A 71 4.20 10.47 -3.60
C ILE A 71 5.73 10.51 -3.63
N ILE A 72 6.36 10.09 -2.55
CA ILE A 72 7.80 10.17 -2.36
C ILE A 72 8.31 8.76 -2.11
N LEU A 73 9.23 8.29 -2.96
CA LEU A 73 9.93 7.04 -2.73
C LEU A 73 11.22 7.33 -1.96
N PRO A 74 11.47 6.69 -0.80
CA PRO A 74 12.69 6.94 -0.03
C PRO A 74 13.91 6.45 -0.82
N HIS A 75 15.07 7.11 -0.67
CA HIS A 75 16.31 6.66 -1.34
C HIS A 75 16.65 5.19 -1.04
N ALA A 76 16.29 4.69 0.14
CA ALA A 76 16.48 3.29 0.53
C ALA A 76 15.75 2.29 -0.39
N SER A 77 14.67 2.72 -1.08
CA SER A 77 13.94 1.94 -2.08
C SER A 77 14.73 1.72 -3.38
N SER A 78 15.87 2.42 -3.57
CA SER A 78 16.77 2.17 -4.68
C SER A 78 17.35 0.75 -4.63
N GLY A 79 17.46 0.13 -5.81
CA GLY A 79 17.96 -1.23 -5.99
C GLY A 79 16.95 -2.34 -5.69
N TYR A 80 15.75 -2.01 -5.20
CA TYR A 80 14.66 -2.98 -5.14
C TYR A 80 14.19 -3.33 -6.57
N ARG A 81 13.89 -4.60 -6.78
CA ARG A 81 13.20 -5.11 -7.98
C ARG A 81 11.86 -5.68 -7.55
N GLY A 82 10.82 -5.44 -8.33
CA GLY A 82 9.49 -5.89 -7.95
C GLY A 82 8.61 -6.28 -9.12
N ALA A 83 7.50 -6.89 -8.78
CA ALA A 83 6.43 -7.25 -9.70
C ALA A 83 5.08 -6.99 -9.05
N TYR A 84 4.11 -6.58 -9.88
CA TYR A 84 2.70 -6.55 -9.53
C TYR A 84 1.96 -7.58 -10.39
N ARG A 85 0.99 -8.26 -9.79
CA ARG A 85 0.09 -9.19 -10.47
C ARG A 85 -1.34 -8.87 -10.13
N LYS A 86 -2.16 -8.76 -11.17
CA LYS A 86 -3.59 -8.44 -11.12
C LYS A 86 -4.38 -9.63 -11.63
N LEU A 87 -5.23 -10.18 -10.78
CA LEU A 87 -6.24 -11.17 -11.16
C LEU A 87 -7.50 -10.43 -11.62
N ARG A 88 -8.00 -10.78 -12.80
CA ARG A 88 -9.21 -10.20 -13.43
C ARG A 88 -9.82 -11.17 -14.44
N VAL A 89 -11.09 -10.98 -14.78
CA VAL A 89 -11.83 -11.85 -15.73
C VAL A 89 -11.51 -11.45 -17.17
N ARG A 90 -11.58 -10.15 -17.47
CA ARG A 90 -11.32 -9.61 -18.80
C ARG A 90 -9.84 -9.32 -19.02
N GLY A 91 -9.45 -9.26 -20.29
CA GLY A 91 -8.08 -8.89 -20.68
C GLY A 91 -7.70 -7.44 -20.36
N SER A 92 -8.66 -6.55 -20.11
CA SER A 92 -8.45 -5.13 -19.77
C SER A 92 -9.67 -4.53 -19.03
N ILE A 93 -9.54 -3.29 -18.54
CA ILE A 93 -10.58 -2.43 -17.91
C ILE A 93 -11.06 -2.86 -16.51
N ASP A 94 -11.00 -4.13 -16.14
CA ASP A 94 -11.41 -4.60 -14.80
C ASP A 94 -10.58 -3.98 -13.67
N TYR A 95 -11.23 -3.75 -12.52
CA TYR A 95 -10.57 -3.65 -11.22
C TYR A 95 -9.93 -5.00 -10.82
N PRO A 96 -8.92 -5.02 -9.93
CA PRO A 96 -8.35 -6.27 -9.44
C PRO A 96 -9.40 -7.01 -8.61
N LEU A 97 -9.72 -8.25 -9.00
CA LEU A 97 -10.37 -9.22 -8.10
C LEU A 97 -9.43 -9.53 -6.93
N ALA A 98 -8.14 -9.66 -7.24
CA ALA A 98 -7.04 -9.69 -6.29
C ALA A 98 -5.82 -9.03 -6.94
N GLY A 99 -5.02 -8.33 -6.13
CA GLY A 99 -3.80 -7.67 -6.57
C GLY A 99 -2.67 -7.90 -5.58
N VAL A 100 -1.51 -8.31 -6.06
CA VAL A 100 -0.33 -8.58 -5.22
C VAL A 100 0.87 -7.87 -5.79
N ALA A 101 1.55 -7.09 -4.95
CA ALA A 101 2.86 -6.53 -5.23
C ALA A 101 3.91 -7.22 -4.36
N VAL A 102 5.09 -7.45 -4.94
CA VAL A 102 6.26 -7.95 -4.22
C VAL A 102 7.47 -7.14 -4.67
N VAL A 103 8.32 -6.75 -3.72
CA VAL A 103 9.63 -6.17 -3.99
C VAL A 103 10.70 -6.94 -3.25
N ILE A 104 11.87 -7.08 -3.86
CA ILE A 104 13.04 -7.74 -3.29
C ILE A 104 14.26 -6.86 -3.50
N LYS A 105 15.11 -6.77 -2.48
CA LYS A 105 16.46 -6.23 -2.60
C LYS A 105 17.42 -7.38 -2.37
N ARG A 106 18.16 -7.75 -3.42
CA ARG A 106 19.21 -8.76 -3.27
C ARG A 106 20.32 -8.18 -2.40
N SER A 107 20.64 -8.83 -1.29
CA SER A 107 21.93 -8.61 -0.64
C SER A 107 22.97 -9.39 -1.43
N ASN A 108 24.09 -8.74 -1.78
CA ASN A 108 25.27 -9.46 -2.24
C ASN A 108 25.90 -10.09 -1.00
N HIS A 109 25.31 -11.15 -0.45
CA HIS A 109 26.09 -12.05 0.38
C HIS A 109 27.12 -12.70 -0.55
N GLN A 110 28.36 -12.23 -0.49
CA GLN A 110 29.47 -13.13 -0.77
C GLN A 110 29.31 -14.28 0.22
N PRO A 111 29.22 -15.54 -0.23
CA PRO A 111 29.37 -16.64 0.69
C PRO A 111 30.73 -16.44 1.36
N THR A 112 30.75 -16.23 2.67
CA THR A 112 31.98 -16.36 3.45
C THR A 112 32.50 -17.75 3.13
N THR A 113 33.66 -17.80 2.49
CA THR A 113 34.32 -19.03 2.10
C THR A 113 34.26 -20.03 3.24
N ALA A 114 33.90 -21.27 2.92
CA ALA A 114 33.67 -22.39 3.83
C ALA A 114 34.96 -22.90 4.54
N HIS A 115 35.76 -22.00 5.11
CA HIS A 115 37.04 -22.31 5.77
C HIS A 115 37.01 -22.16 7.31
N GLU A 116 35.84 -21.95 7.92
CA GLU A 116 35.72 -21.79 9.39
C GLU A 116 34.84 -22.85 10.09
N TRP A 117 34.46 -23.93 9.39
CA TRP A 117 33.65 -25.02 9.97
C TRP A 117 34.45 -26.26 10.41
N GLN A 118 35.79 -26.22 10.37
CA GLN A 118 36.62 -27.37 10.77
C GLN A 118 37.14 -27.32 12.23
N ASN A 119 36.80 -26.30 13.02
CA ASN A 119 37.25 -26.19 14.42
C ASN A 119 36.13 -25.81 15.41
N ARG A 120 34.94 -26.41 15.28
CA ARG A 120 33.96 -26.47 16.37
C ARG A 120 33.41 -27.88 16.53
#